data_AF-A0A1W2BA19-F1
#
_entry.id   AF-A0A1W2BA19-F1
#
_cell.length_a   1.000
_cell.length_b   1.000
_cell.length_c   1.000
_cell.angle_alpha   90.00
_cell.angle_beta   90.00
_cell.angle_gamma   90.00
#
_symmetry.space_group_name_H-M   'P 1'
#
loop_
_entity.id
_entity.type
_entity.pdbx_description
1 polymer ?
#
loop_
_entity_poly.entity_id
_entity_poly.type
_entity_poly.pdbx_seq_one_letter_code
_entity_poly.pdbx_strand_id
1 'polypeptide(L)'
;MTRGFVRLDGSARSAADLDAWLRLGPEHLGQVRTRHTVPAASRPVAVLLGLVALLLVGLVVVMGVLAAVGAIPLVAVLCPLGVGVVVAALLLPAMLATRGSRTIEVREHGLLVASRPVPYATMDPGRMVWATSARAARSVVTLNRRRRVAGGECLLLNGTDGPDAVEDWRGLGTKYDPLSTAPRLDTPFVWWVLGPRDVGGFVRDLEAAMAADGYPVRGLADHLTRHRADVPTGREAYPRRAPYDPPLWRG
;
A
#
# COMPACT_ATOMS: atom_id res chain seq x y z
N MET A 1 -26.79 16.96 -3.52
CA MET A 1 -26.90 15.79 -4.42
C MET A 1 -25.99 14.70 -3.86
N THR A 2 -26.52 13.50 -3.64
CA THR A 2 -25.74 12.35 -3.13
C THR A 2 -24.98 11.72 -4.29
N ARG A 3 -23.67 11.50 -4.15
CA ARG A 3 -22.86 10.79 -5.14
C ARG A 3 -23.08 9.29 -5.05
N GLY A 4 -23.03 8.61 -6.20
CA GLY A 4 -23.12 7.15 -6.29
C GLY A 4 -21.76 6.52 -6.59
N PHE A 5 -21.59 5.27 -6.18
CA PHE A 5 -20.46 4.45 -6.62
C PHE A 5 -20.70 3.98 -8.06
N VAL A 6 -19.62 3.84 -8.83
CA VAL A 6 -19.65 3.32 -10.20
C VAL A 6 -20.34 1.98 -10.21
N ARG A 7 -21.33 1.80 -11.07
CA ARG A 7 -22.02 0.52 -11.32
C ARG A 7 -22.03 0.31 -12.82
N LEU A 8 -21.48 -0.79 -13.31
CA LEU A 8 -21.65 -1.14 -14.72
C LEU A 8 -23.02 -1.78 -14.87
N ASP A 9 -23.88 -1.13 -15.64
CA ASP A 9 -25.22 -1.58 -16.00
C ASP A 9 -25.24 -2.24 -17.39
N GLY A 10 -24.07 -2.44 -18.00
CA GLY A 10 -23.92 -2.95 -19.36
C GLY A 10 -24.07 -1.88 -20.45
N SER A 11 -24.39 -0.64 -20.09
CA SER A 11 -24.46 0.47 -21.04
C SER A 11 -23.06 0.97 -21.45
N ALA A 12 -22.95 1.49 -22.67
CA ALA A 12 -21.73 2.16 -23.13
C ALA A 12 -21.38 3.38 -22.25
N ARG A 13 -22.39 3.99 -21.61
CA ARG A 13 -22.21 5.14 -20.72
C ARG A 13 -21.48 4.75 -19.44
N SER A 14 -21.93 3.70 -18.74
CA SER A 14 -21.27 3.27 -17.51
C SER A 14 -19.85 2.74 -17.76
N ALA A 15 -19.62 2.12 -18.92
CA ALA A 15 -18.28 1.73 -19.36
C ALA A 15 -17.37 2.95 -19.63
N ALA A 16 -17.90 3.99 -20.29
CA ALA A 16 -17.16 5.24 -20.54
C ALA A 16 -16.87 6.01 -19.25
N ASP A 17 -17.83 6.06 -18.33
CA ASP A 17 -17.64 6.68 -17.00
C ASP A 17 -16.53 5.97 -16.23
N LEU A 18 -16.52 4.63 -16.22
CA LEU A 18 -15.43 3.87 -15.62
C LEU A 18 -14.09 4.19 -16.32
N ASP A 19 -14.03 4.21 -17.65
CA ASP A 19 -12.81 4.56 -18.41
C ASP A 19 -12.26 5.94 -18.02
N ALA A 20 -13.13 6.92 -17.80
CA ALA A 20 -12.74 8.25 -17.33
C ALA A 20 -12.11 8.19 -15.93
N TRP A 21 -12.70 7.46 -14.98
CA TRP A 21 -12.15 7.27 -13.63
C TRP A 21 -10.78 6.59 -13.63
N LEU A 22 -10.53 5.70 -14.60
CA LEU A 22 -9.30 4.94 -14.71
C LEU A 22 -8.13 5.75 -15.22
N ARG A 23 -8.39 6.80 -16.02
CA ARG A 23 -7.37 7.70 -16.57
C ARG A 23 -7.02 8.86 -15.64
N LEU A 24 -7.70 8.98 -14.50
CA LEU A 24 -7.43 10.07 -13.57
C LEU A 24 -6.01 9.97 -13.04
N GLY A 25 -5.29 11.08 -13.11
CA GLY A 25 -4.05 11.28 -12.38
C GLY A 25 -4.28 11.74 -10.94
N PRO A 26 -3.25 11.72 -10.09
CA PRO A 26 -3.30 12.18 -8.70
C PRO A 26 -3.90 13.57 -8.49
N GLU A 27 -3.65 14.49 -9.42
CA GLU A 27 -4.13 15.87 -9.43
C GLU A 27 -5.65 15.98 -9.48
N HIS A 28 -6.34 14.98 -10.03
CA HIS A 28 -7.80 14.96 -10.14
C HIS A 28 -8.50 14.55 -8.84
N LEU A 29 -7.76 14.04 -7.84
CA LEU A 29 -8.34 13.65 -6.55
C LEU A 29 -8.60 14.83 -5.61
N GLY A 30 -8.25 16.05 -6.02
CA GLY A 30 -8.41 17.25 -5.20
C GLY A 30 -7.34 17.37 -4.11
N GLN A 31 -7.63 18.23 -3.12
CA GLN A 31 -6.70 18.55 -2.05
C GLN A 31 -6.48 17.38 -1.10
N VAL A 32 -5.30 17.35 -0.45
CA VAL A 32 -5.00 16.37 0.60
C VAL A 32 -5.71 16.79 1.88
N ARG A 33 -6.55 15.90 2.42
CA ARG A 33 -7.23 16.09 3.70
C ARG A 33 -6.40 15.55 4.85
N THR A 34 -5.96 14.29 4.74
CA THR A 34 -5.13 13.64 5.76
C THR A 34 -4.08 12.74 5.13
N ARG A 35 -3.03 12.43 5.90
CA ARG A 35 -1.91 11.58 5.48
C ARG A 35 -1.65 10.52 6.53
N HIS A 36 -1.57 9.27 6.09
CA HIS A 36 -1.27 8.13 6.94
C HIS A 36 0.03 7.47 6.51
N THR A 37 0.91 7.22 7.48
CA THR A 37 2.17 6.52 7.21
C THR A 37 1.97 5.02 7.35
N VAL A 38 2.43 4.27 6.36
CA VAL A 38 2.55 2.81 6.37
C VAL A 38 3.89 2.47 7.03
N PRO A 39 3.91 1.66 8.10
CA PRO A 39 5.16 1.26 8.70
C PRO A 39 6.00 0.48 7.68
N ALA A 40 7.32 0.56 7.80
CA ALA A 40 8.20 -0.26 6.97
C ALA A 40 8.06 -1.72 7.38
N ALA A 41 7.81 -2.63 6.43
CA ALA A 41 7.80 -4.08 6.68
C ALA A 41 9.16 -4.59 7.21
N SER A 42 10.17 -3.73 7.18
CA SER A 42 11.56 -4.00 7.49
C SER A 42 11.99 -3.62 8.90
N ARG A 43 11.12 -3.36 9.89
CA ARG A 43 11.59 -3.17 11.29
C ARG A 43 12.62 -4.23 11.73
N PRO A 44 12.43 -5.53 11.50
CA PRO A 44 13.47 -6.52 11.85
C PRO A 44 14.70 -6.43 10.94
N VAL A 45 14.56 -6.10 9.66
CA VAL A 45 15.68 -5.97 8.71
C VAL A 45 16.49 -4.71 8.96
N ALA A 46 15.86 -3.60 9.35
CA ALA A 46 16.51 -2.34 9.71
C ALA A 46 17.22 -2.47 11.06
N VAL A 47 16.63 -3.18 12.02
CA VAL A 47 17.30 -3.54 13.29
C VAL A 47 18.48 -4.47 13.01
N LEU A 48 18.32 -5.49 12.15
CA LEU A 48 19.40 -6.39 11.76
C LEU A 48 20.52 -5.63 11.03
N LEU A 49 20.20 -4.76 10.08
CA LEU A 49 21.17 -3.90 9.38
C LEU A 49 21.87 -2.94 10.36
N GLY A 50 21.14 -2.40 11.34
CA GLY A 50 21.72 -1.58 12.40
C GLY A 50 22.68 -2.36 13.29
N LEU A 51 22.32 -3.59 13.67
CA LEU A 51 23.19 -4.50 14.43
C LEU A 51 24.43 -4.91 13.62
N VAL A 52 24.27 -5.23 12.34
CA VAL A 52 25.38 -5.56 11.43
C VAL A 52 26.31 -4.34 11.27
N ALA A 53 25.76 -3.14 11.10
CA ALA A 53 26.55 -1.91 11.03
C ALA A 53 27.31 -1.66 12.35
N LEU A 54 26.66 -1.84 13.50
CA LEU A 54 27.31 -1.72 14.80
C LEU A 54 28.46 -2.73 14.98
N LEU A 55 28.25 -3.97 14.54
CA LEU A 55 29.25 -5.04 14.62
C LEU A 55 30.44 -4.78 13.70
N LEU A 56 30.20 -4.26 12.49
CA LEU A 56 31.25 -3.83 11.56
C LEU A 56 32.06 -2.65 12.12
N VAL A 57 31.40 -1.66 12.71
CA VAL A 57 32.09 -0.53 13.38
C VAL A 57 32.95 -1.04 14.54
N GLY A 58 32.43 -1.95 15.38
CA GLY A 58 33.18 -2.56 16.47
C GLY A 58 34.42 -3.31 15.98
N LEU A 59 34.28 -4.13 14.93
CA LEU A 59 35.38 -4.87 14.32
C LEU A 59 36.47 -3.92 13.79
N VAL A 60 36.07 -2.83 13.15
CA VAL A 60 37.00 -1.81 12.63
C VAL A 60 37.76 -1.12 13.74
N VAL A 61 37.08 -0.74 14.83
CA VAL A 61 37.74 -0.12 15.98
C VAL A 61 38.78 -1.07 16.57
N VAL A 62 38.45 -2.35 16.73
CA VAL A 62 39.37 -3.39 17.22
C VAL A 62 40.58 -3.54 16.29
N MET A 63 40.36 -3.63 14.97
CA MET A 63 41.44 -3.73 13.98
C MET A 63 42.32 -2.48 13.94
N GLY A 64 41.72 -1.28 14.09
CA GLY A 64 42.44 -0.02 14.17
C GLY A 64 43.32 0.08 15.41
N VAL A 65 42.81 -0.35 16.58
CA VAL A 65 43.58 -0.41 17.83
C VAL A 65 44.73 -1.41 17.70
N LEU A 66 44.50 -2.61 17.15
CA LEU A 66 45.55 -3.60 16.90
C LEU A 66 46.63 -3.08 15.93
N ALA A 67 46.24 -2.37 14.87
CA ALA A 67 47.18 -1.76 13.93
C ALA A 67 47.99 -0.61 14.54
N ALA A 68 47.39 0.16 15.45
CA ALA A 68 48.06 1.22 16.20
C ALA A 68 49.08 0.66 17.20
N VAL A 69 48.75 -0.44 17.89
CA VAL A 69 49.67 -1.18 18.78
C VAL A 69 50.81 -1.83 17.98
N GLY A 70 50.54 -2.26 16.74
CA GLY A 70 51.53 -2.83 15.81
C GLY A 70 52.40 -1.80 15.05
N ALA A 71 52.24 -0.50 15.30
CA ALA A 71 53.05 0.59 14.73
C ALA A 71 53.10 0.66 13.19
N ILE A 72 51.94 0.61 12.50
CA ILE A 72 51.85 0.90 11.05
C ILE A 72 50.99 2.15 10.81
N PRO A 73 51.59 3.35 10.67
CA PRO A 73 50.86 4.63 10.68
C PRO A 73 49.95 4.85 9.45
N LEU A 74 50.25 4.23 8.30
CA LEU A 74 49.45 4.37 7.08
C LEU A 74 48.09 3.62 7.17
N VAL A 75 48.05 2.50 7.90
CA VAL A 75 46.84 1.68 8.09
C VAL A 75 45.86 2.38 9.05
N ALA A 76 46.37 3.13 10.02
CA ALA A 76 45.58 3.85 11.01
C ALA A 76 44.68 4.96 10.43
N VAL A 77 45.05 5.55 9.28
CA VAL A 77 44.30 6.65 8.64
C VAL A 77 43.35 6.16 7.55
N LEU A 78 43.73 5.14 6.78
CA LEU A 78 42.92 4.62 5.66
C LEU A 78 41.75 3.74 6.13
N CYS A 79 41.89 3.02 7.25
CA CYS A 79 40.84 2.18 7.81
C CYS A 79 39.55 2.94 8.19
N PRO A 80 39.58 4.05 8.95
CA PRO A 80 38.34 4.76 9.31
C PRO A 80 37.63 5.41 8.11
N LEU A 81 38.38 5.88 7.11
CA LEU A 81 37.83 6.47 5.88
C LEU A 81 37.12 5.44 5.00
N GLY A 82 37.72 4.27 4.78
CA GLY A 82 37.09 3.17 4.04
C GLY A 82 35.80 2.70 4.73
N VAL A 83 35.76 2.75 6.05
CA VAL A 83 34.61 2.30 6.85
C VAL A 83 33.49 3.32 6.84
N GLY A 84 33.80 4.62 6.89
CA GLY A 84 32.81 5.68 6.68
C GLY A 84 32.12 5.55 5.31
N VAL A 85 32.87 5.20 4.27
CA VAL A 85 32.34 4.99 2.90
C VAL A 85 31.46 3.73 2.84
N VAL A 86 31.87 2.61 3.44
CA VAL A 86 31.06 1.37 3.46
C VAL A 86 29.77 1.55 4.27
N VAL A 87 29.84 2.22 5.43
CA VAL A 87 28.67 2.52 6.26
C VAL A 87 27.71 3.47 5.53
N ALA A 88 28.23 4.53 4.89
CA ALA A 88 27.42 5.43 4.07
C ALA A 88 26.80 4.69 2.88
N ALA A 89 27.55 3.85 2.17
CA ALA A 89 27.06 3.07 1.02
C ALA A 89 25.97 2.06 1.41
N LEU A 90 25.96 1.54 2.65
CA LEU A 90 24.90 0.64 3.15
C LEU A 90 23.68 1.41 3.69
N LEU A 91 23.88 2.54 4.36
CA LEU A 91 22.81 3.31 4.99
C LEU A 91 22.06 4.22 3.99
N LEU A 92 22.74 4.79 2.98
CA LEU A 92 22.09 5.67 2.00
C LEU A 92 20.97 4.97 1.21
N PRO A 93 21.18 3.77 0.64
CA PRO A 93 20.13 3.05 -0.07
C PRO A 93 18.97 2.65 0.86
N ALA A 94 19.29 2.27 2.10
CA ALA A 94 18.28 1.96 3.11
C ALA A 94 17.44 3.20 3.45
N MET A 95 18.04 4.38 3.62
CA MET A 95 17.32 5.64 3.87
C MET A 95 16.56 6.14 2.64
N LEU A 96 17.12 6.03 1.42
CA LEU A 96 16.45 6.43 0.19
C LEU A 96 15.24 5.54 -0.13
N ALA A 97 15.35 4.23 0.10
CA ALA A 97 14.22 3.29 0.01
C ALA A 97 13.11 3.59 1.03
N THR A 98 13.36 4.45 2.03
CA THR A 98 12.37 4.81 3.06
C THR A 98 11.57 6.09 2.78
N ARG A 99 12.06 7.01 1.94
CA ARG A 99 11.56 8.40 1.93
C ARG A 99 10.37 8.67 1.00
N GLY A 100 10.24 7.98 -0.14
CA GLY A 100 9.18 8.30 -1.12
C GLY A 100 7.94 7.42 -1.07
N SER A 101 8.01 6.24 -0.46
CA SER A 101 7.05 5.16 -0.73
C SER A 101 6.23 4.70 0.48
N ARG A 102 5.91 5.60 1.42
CA ARG A 102 5.30 5.19 2.71
C ARG A 102 4.03 5.90 3.15
N THR A 103 3.52 6.87 2.40
CA THR A 103 2.27 7.58 2.73
C THR A 103 1.06 7.12 1.92
N ILE A 104 -0.08 6.99 2.58
CA ILE A 104 -1.42 6.94 1.99
C ILE A 104 -2.00 8.34 2.22
N GLU A 105 -2.41 9.03 1.16
CA GLU A 105 -3.10 10.31 1.29
C GLU A 105 -4.61 10.10 1.12
N VAL A 106 -5.40 10.61 2.05
CA VAL A 106 -6.84 10.77 1.89
C VAL A 106 -7.06 12.14 1.27
N ARG A 107 -7.65 12.17 0.09
CA ARG A 107 -7.91 13.39 -0.69
C ARG A 107 -9.40 13.66 -0.77
N GLU A 108 -9.80 14.78 -1.38
CA GLU A 108 -11.21 15.17 -1.50
C GLU A 108 -12.07 14.16 -2.27
N HIS A 109 -11.52 13.52 -3.31
CA HIS A 109 -12.27 12.64 -4.21
C HIS A 109 -11.73 11.20 -4.29
N GLY A 110 -10.77 10.85 -3.43
CA GLY A 110 -10.18 9.51 -3.45
C GLY A 110 -9.00 9.34 -2.51
N LEU A 111 -8.30 8.23 -2.69
CA LEU A 111 -7.03 7.94 -2.03
C LEU A 111 -5.88 8.05 -3.01
N LEU A 112 -4.73 8.54 -2.55
CA LEU A 112 -3.47 8.41 -3.26
C LEU A 112 -2.59 7.38 -2.53
N VAL A 113 -2.38 6.23 -3.17
CA VAL A 113 -1.59 5.12 -2.62
C VAL A 113 -0.38 4.89 -3.51
N ALA A 114 0.83 5.21 -3.03
CA ALA A 114 2.05 5.03 -3.83
C ALA A 114 2.01 5.70 -5.22
N SER A 115 1.50 6.93 -5.26
CA SER A 115 1.27 7.70 -6.49
C SER A 115 0.17 7.12 -7.40
N ARG A 116 -0.56 6.10 -6.94
CA ARG A 116 -1.73 5.56 -7.64
C ARG A 116 -3.02 6.15 -7.09
N PRO A 117 -3.82 6.82 -7.94
CA PRO A 117 -5.11 7.33 -7.52
C PRO A 117 -6.13 6.19 -7.44
N VAL A 118 -6.90 6.18 -6.36
CA VAL A 118 -8.02 5.27 -6.13
C VAL A 118 -9.24 6.14 -5.84
N PRO A 119 -10.07 6.47 -6.84
CA PRO A 119 -11.21 7.35 -6.66
C PRO A 119 -12.28 6.73 -5.74
N TYR A 120 -12.98 7.55 -4.94
CA TYR A 120 -14.06 7.04 -4.08
C TYR A 120 -15.18 6.38 -4.87
N ALA A 121 -15.46 6.90 -6.07
CA ALA A 121 -16.46 6.35 -6.97
C ALA A 121 -16.23 4.87 -7.29
N THR A 122 -14.99 4.41 -7.32
CA THR A 122 -14.65 3.03 -7.72
C THR A 122 -14.57 2.08 -6.54
N MET A 123 -14.63 2.60 -5.31
CA MET A 123 -14.61 1.79 -4.09
C MET A 123 -15.98 1.16 -3.82
N ASP A 124 -15.98 0.02 -3.13
CA ASP A 124 -17.19 -0.59 -2.57
C ASP A 124 -17.05 -0.69 -1.04
N PRO A 125 -17.66 0.21 -0.26
CA PRO A 125 -17.58 0.17 1.20
C PRO A 125 -18.16 -1.11 1.80
N GLY A 126 -19.08 -1.80 1.11
CA GLY A 126 -19.66 -3.05 1.58
C GLY A 126 -18.76 -4.26 1.32
N ARG A 127 -17.65 -4.05 0.59
CA ARG A 127 -16.54 -5.01 0.43
C ARG A 127 -15.26 -4.47 1.06
N MET A 128 -15.37 -3.63 2.08
CA MET A 128 -14.23 -3.26 2.91
C MET A 128 -14.14 -4.18 4.13
N VAL A 129 -12.92 -4.57 4.49
CA VAL A 129 -12.67 -5.43 5.64
C VAL A 129 -11.53 -4.85 6.45
N TRP A 130 -11.79 -4.57 7.73
CA TRP A 130 -10.72 -4.34 8.67
C TRP A 130 -10.16 -5.67 9.14
N ALA A 131 -9.04 -6.06 8.55
CA ALA A 131 -8.33 -7.28 8.89
C ALA A 131 -7.42 -7.05 10.10
N THR A 132 -7.51 -7.91 11.11
CA THR A 132 -6.66 -7.84 12.32
C THR A 132 -5.20 -8.23 12.04
N SER A 133 -4.97 -8.96 10.94
CA SER A 133 -3.64 -9.41 10.53
C SER A 133 -3.42 -9.33 9.03
N ALA A 134 -2.40 -8.57 8.65
CA ALA A 134 -1.88 -8.51 7.29
C ALA A 134 -1.33 -9.85 6.81
N ARG A 135 -0.89 -10.74 7.71
CA ARG A 135 -0.41 -12.08 7.35
C ARG A 135 -1.54 -12.96 6.89
N ALA A 136 -2.64 -12.95 7.63
CA ALA A 136 -3.86 -13.66 7.27
C ALA A 136 -4.36 -13.16 5.91
N ALA A 137 -4.41 -11.84 5.75
CA ALA A 137 -4.67 -11.21 4.46
C ALA A 137 -3.66 -11.58 3.34
N ARG A 138 -2.39 -11.90 3.62
CA ARG A 138 -1.39 -12.26 2.57
C ARG A 138 -1.72 -13.59 1.89
N SER A 139 -2.23 -14.54 2.65
CA SER A 139 -2.48 -15.91 2.20
C SER A 139 -3.84 -16.10 1.53
N VAL A 140 -4.77 -15.19 1.79
CA VAL A 140 -6.15 -15.13 1.29
C VAL A 140 -6.24 -14.96 -0.23
N VAL A 141 -5.19 -14.47 -0.89
CA VAL A 141 -5.31 -13.81 -2.20
C VAL A 141 -4.29 -14.33 -3.21
N THR A 142 -4.78 -15.05 -4.23
CA THR A 142 -4.08 -15.43 -5.47
C THR A 142 -3.99 -14.30 -6.49
N LEU A 143 -4.11 -13.04 -6.07
CA LEU A 143 -4.38 -11.92 -6.98
C LEU A 143 -3.24 -10.91 -7.06
N ASN A 144 -3.01 -10.40 -8.27
CA ASN A 144 -2.18 -9.23 -8.60
C ASN A 144 -2.44 -8.10 -7.59
N ARG A 145 -1.46 -7.85 -6.71
CA ARG A 145 -1.58 -6.95 -5.56
C ARG A 145 -0.63 -5.78 -5.68
N ARG A 146 -1.15 -4.56 -5.49
CA ARG A 146 -0.36 -3.40 -5.07
C ARG A 146 -0.42 -3.28 -3.55
N ARG A 147 0.74 -3.53 -2.92
CA ARG A 147 0.87 -3.75 -1.47
C ARG A 147 1.45 -2.52 -0.78
N ARG A 148 0.90 -2.18 0.39
CA ARG A 148 1.60 -1.38 1.40
C ARG A 148 1.21 -1.82 2.81
N VAL A 149 1.92 -2.82 3.32
CA VAL A 149 1.73 -3.29 4.70
C VAL A 149 3.04 -3.75 5.32
N ALA A 150 3.38 -3.19 6.48
CA ALA A 150 4.16 -3.88 7.50
C ALA A 150 3.20 -4.67 8.38
N GLY A 151 3.55 -5.88 8.80
CA GLY A 151 2.65 -6.75 9.57
C GLY A 151 1.87 -6.03 10.70
N GLY A 152 0.62 -6.46 10.93
CA GLY A 152 -0.32 -5.82 11.85
C GLY A 152 -1.73 -5.72 11.24
N GLU A 153 -2.60 -4.91 11.83
CA GLU A 153 -3.92 -4.63 11.27
C GLU A 153 -3.83 -3.94 9.91
N CYS A 154 -4.83 -4.14 9.04
CA CYS A 154 -4.93 -3.45 7.75
C CYS A 154 -6.37 -3.32 7.28
N LEU A 155 -6.64 -2.33 6.42
CA LEU A 155 -7.87 -2.23 5.67
C LEU A 155 -7.69 -2.92 4.32
N LEU A 156 -8.53 -3.90 4.05
CA LEU A 156 -8.78 -4.43 2.71
C LEU A 156 -9.89 -3.62 2.09
N LEU A 157 -9.65 -3.06 0.91
CA LEU A 157 -10.68 -2.40 0.14
C LEU A 157 -10.62 -2.83 -1.32
N ASN A 158 -11.78 -2.92 -1.94
CA ASN A 158 -11.93 -3.20 -3.35
C ASN A 158 -12.06 -1.87 -4.10
N GLY A 159 -11.24 -1.64 -5.13
CA GLY A 159 -11.23 -0.42 -5.92
C GLY A 159 -10.39 -0.56 -7.19
N THR A 160 -10.40 0.44 -8.06
CA THR A 160 -9.58 0.42 -9.28
C THR A 160 -8.10 0.69 -8.99
N ASP A 161 -7.23 0.31 -9.94
CA ASP A 161 -5.77 0.52 -9.85
C ASP A 161 -5.22 1.22 -11.10
N GLY A 162 -5.94 2.27 -11.52
CA GLY A 162 -5.60 3.11 -12.66
C GLY A 162 -5.69 2.37 -14.00
N PRO A 163 -5.02 2.88 -15.05
CA PRO A 163 -5.17 2.38 -16.42
C PRO A 163 -4.57 0.97 -16.60
N ASP A 164 -3.48 0.63 -15.89
CA ASP A 164 -2.82 -0.67 -16.00
C ASP A 164 -3.75 -1.85 -15.66
N ALA A 165 -4.60 -1.70 -14.63
CA ALA A 165 -5.55 -2.76 -14.22
C ALA A 165 -6.62 -3.06 -15.28
N VAL A 166 -6.82 -2.13 -16.21
CA VAL A 166 -7.86 -2.17 -17.25
C VAL A 166 -7.31 -2.70 -18.54
N GLU A 167 -6.07 -2.34 -18.88
CA GLU A 167 -5.33 -2.98 -19.96
C GLU A 167 -5.24 -4.49 -19.70
N ASP A 168 -4.92 -4.90 -18.47
CA ASP A 168 -4.90 -6.31 -18.07
C ASP A 168 -6.29 -6.96 -18.16
N TRP A 169 -7.34 -6.29 -17.66
CA TRP A 169 -8.73 -6.78 -17.73
C TRP A 169 -9.26 -6.90 -19.17
N ARG A 170 -8.93 -5.94 -20.05
CA ARG A 170 -9.31 -5.94 -21.47
C ARG A 170 -8.46 -6.89 -22.31
N GLY A 171 -7.48 -7.57 -21.72
CA GLY A 171 -6.54 -8.45 -22.45
C GLY A 171 -5.59 -7.69 -23.38
N LEU A 172 -5.37 -6.39 -23.14
CA LEU A 172 -4.55 -5.48 -23.93
C LEU A 172 -3.22 -5.14 -23.23
N GLY A 173 -3.03 -5.55 -21.97
CA GLY A 173 -1.80 -5.33 -21.22
C GLY A 173 -0.62 -6.08 -21.83
N THR A 174 0.44 -5.36 -22.18
CA THR A 174 1.68 -5.93 -22.75
C THR A 174 2.76 -6.17 -21.69
N LYS A 175 2.50 -5.84 -20.43
CA LYS A 175 3.53 -5.73 -19.39
C LYS A 175 3.08 -6.34 -18.07
N TYR A 176 2.95 -7.66 -18.03
CA TYR A 176 2.82 -8.36 -16.75
C TYR A 176 3.44 -9.75 -16.77
N ASP A 177 4.51 -9.96 -15.98
CA ASP A 177 4.64 -11.13 -15.10
C ASP A 177 5.78 -10.95 -14.07
N PRO A 178 5.64 -11.48 -12.84
CA PRO A 178 6.76 -12.25 -12.29
C PRO A 178 6.40 -13.62 -11.69
N LEU A 179 5.16 -14.11 -11.83
CA LEU A 179 4.77 -15.50 -11.54
C LEU A 179 3.68 -15.94 -12.54
N SER A 180 4.07 -16.81 -13.48
CA SER A 180 3.35 -17.31 -14.68
C SER A 180 2.03 -18.06 -14.45
N THR A 181 1.40 -17.86 -13.30
CA THR A 181 0.23 -18.59 -12.80
C THR A 181 -0.91 -17.69 -12.32
N ALA A 182 -0.78 -16.36 -12.39
CA ALA A 182 -1.90 -15.46 -12.06
C ALA A 182 -2.92 -15.44 -13.22
N PRO A 183 -4.18 -15.85 -13.02
CA PRO A 183 -5.20 -15.84 -14.06
C PRO A 183 -5.50 -14.41 -14.54
N ARG A 184 -5.95 -14.28 -15.80
CA ARG A 184 -6.51 -13.03 -16.33
C ARG A 184 -7.53 -12.47 -15.33
N LEU A 185 -7.51 -11.16 -15.11
CA LEU A 185 -8.46 -10.54 -14.20
C LEU A 185 -9.82 -10.50 -14.89
N ASP A 186 -10.83 -11.15 -14.31
CA ASP A 186 -12.21 -11.10 -14.82
C ASP A 186 -12.89 -9.74 -14.56
N THR A 187 -12.20 -8.80 -13.91
CA THR A 187 -12.74 -7.51 -13.48
C THR A 187 -11.64 -6.45 -13.28
N PRO A 188 -11.91 -5.16 -13.57
CA PRO A 188 -10.94 -4.06 -13.41
C PRO A 188 -10.75 -3.64 -11.94
N PHE A 189 -11.54 -4.18 -11.02
CA PHE A 189 -11.42 -3.91 -9.60
C PHE A 189 -10.40 -4.85 -8.95
N VAL A 190 -9.52 -4.30 -8.10
CA VAL A 190 -8.48 -5.05 -7.38
C VAL A 190 -8.62 -4.89 -5.88
N TRP A 191 -7.97 -5.79 -5.14
CA TRP A 191 -7.85 -5.69 -3.69
C TRP A 191 -6.63 -4.86 -3.30
N TRP A 192 -6.90 -3.70 -2.70
CA TRP A 192 -5.90 -2.89 -2.01
C TRP A 192 -5.76 -3.39 -0.58
N VAL A 193 -4.51 -3.58 -0.15
CA VAL A 193 -4.18 -3.93 1.23
C VAL A 193 -3.40 -2.78 1.84
N LEU A 194 -4.10 -2.01 2.67
CA LEU A 194 -3.61 -0.76 3.25
C LEU A 194 -3.36 -0.95 4.75
N GLY A 195 -2.09 -0.99 5.15
CA GLY A 195 -1.70 -1.09 6.55
C GLY A 195 -1.07 0.21 7.07
N PRO A 196 -1.83 1.31 7.23
CA PRO A 196 -1.33 2.48 7.92
C PRO A 196 -1.03 2.15 9.39
N ARG A 197 -0.21 2.99 10.03
CA ARG A 197 0.18 2.83 11.44
C ARG A 197 -1.02 2.88 12.40
N ASP A 198 -2.03 3.67 12.06
CA ASP A 198 -3.32 3.74 12.75
C ASP A 198 -4.44 3.49 11.73
N VAL A 199 -4.92 2.24 11.69
CA VAL A 199 -6.02 1.84 10.79
C VAL A 199 -7.34 2.50 11.22
N GLY A 200 -7.56 2.68 12.52
CA GLY A 200 -8.79 3.29 13.03
C GLY A 200 -8.90 4.76 12.68
N GLY A 201 -7.83 5.52 12.87
CA GLY A 201 -7.75 6.91 12.39
C GLY A 201 -7.96 7.00 10.89
N PHE A 202 -7.27 6.15 10.11
CA PHE A 202 -7.42 6.11 8.66
C PHE A 202 -8.85 5.84 8.19
N VAL A 203 -9.54 4.86 8.78
CA VAL A 203 -10.92 4.52 8.40
C VAL A 203 -11.88 5.67 8.73
N ARG A 204 -11.72 6.34 9.87
CA ARG A 204 -12.53 7.52 10.23
C ARG A 204 -12.30 8.68 9.28
N ASP A 205 -11.05 8.95 8.92
CA ASP A 205 -10.71 10.02 7.98
C ASP A 205 -11.23 9.71 6.57
N LEU A 206 -11.16 8.44 6.15
CA LEU A 206 -11.72 7.96 4.89
C LEU A 206 -13.25 8.16 4.86
N GLU A 207 -13.96 7.73 5.91
CA GLU A 207 -15.41 7.95 6.01
C GLU A 207 -15.75 9.45 5.96
N ALA A 208 -15.05 10.28 6.74
CA ALA A 208 -15.30 11.72 6.79
C ALA A 208 -15.06 12.39 5.43
N ALA A 209 -14.00 11.99 4.72
CA ALA A 209 -13.71 12.51 3.39
C ALA A 209 -14.75 12.07 2.35
N MET A 210 -15.10 10.79 2.32
CA MET A 210 -16.14 10.26 1.43
C MET A 210 -17.51 10.90 1.71
N ALA A 211 -17.90 11.05 2.97
CA ALA A 211 -19.14 11.69 3.36
C ALA A 211 -19.17 13.18 2.97
N ALA A 212 -18.05 13.89 3.13
CA ALA A 212 -17.92 15.27 2.69
C ALA A 212 -17.94 15.42 1.16
N ASP A 213 -17.47 14.41 0.44
CA ASP A 213 -17.59 14.31 -1.02
C ASP A 213 -19.01 13.91 -1.48
N GLY A 214 -19.91 13.64 -0.54
CA GLY A 214 -21.32 13.36 -0.79
C GLY A 214 -21.68 11.88 -0.97
N TYR A 215 -20.78 10.95 -0.62
CA TYR A 215 -21.08 9.51 -0.62
C TYR A 215 -21.85 9.09 0.65
N PRO A 216 -22.78 8.12 0.54
CA PRO A 216 -23.63 7.69 1.65
C PRO A 216 -22.91 6.68 2.56
N VAL A 217 -21.79 7.05 3.19
CA VAL A 217 -20.93 6.14 3.98
C VAL A 217 -20.98 6.35 5.49
N ARG A 218 -21.96 7.09 6.00
CA ARG A 218 -22.08 7.33 7.45
C ARG A 218 -22.18 6.01 8.23
N GLY A 219 -21.43 5.89 9.32
CA GLY A 219 -21.35 4.69 10.15
C GLY A 219 -20.40 3.62 9.63
N LEU A 220 -19.66 3.86 8.53
CA LEU A 220 -18.71 2.90 7.96
C LEU A 220 -17.60 2.54 8.94
N ALA A 221 -16.99 3.51 9.61
CA ALA A 221 -15.90 3.26 10.56
C ALA A 221 -16.37 2.44 11.75
N ASP A 222 -17.56 2.73 12.29
CA ASP A 222 -18.15 1.96 13.38
C ASP A 222 -18.52 0.55 12.94
N HIS A 223 -19.05 0.41 11.71
CA HIS A 223 -19.32 -0.90 11.13
C HIS A 223 -18.05 -1.73 11.01
N LEU A 224 -17.00 -1.19 10.37
CA LEU A 224 -15.72 -1.89 10.21
C LEU A 224 -15.03 -2.19 11.53
N THR A 225 -15.18 -1.31 12.52
CA THR A 225 -14.64 -1.51 13.88
C THR A 225 -15.34 -2.66 14.59
N ARG A 226 -16.67 -2.77 14.49
CA ARG A 226 -17.44 -3.86 15.11
C ARG A 226 -17.23 -5.20 14.42
N HIS A 227 -16.97 -5.18 13.12
CA HIS A 227 -16.81 -6.38 12.29
C HIS A 227 -15.36 -6.62 11.87
N ARG A 228 -14.40 -6.26 12.75
CA ARG A 228 -13.00 -6.62 12.54
C ARG A 228 -12.89 -8.14 12.42
N ALA A 229 -12.22 -8.59 11.38
CA ALA A 229 -12.13 -10.01 11.07
C ALA A 229 -10.67 -10.46 10.99
N ASP A 230 -10.41 -11.69 11.42
CA ASP A 230 -9.22 -12.39 10.96
C ASP A 230 -9.56 -13.07 9.63
N VAL A 231 -8.80 -12.77 8.58
CA VAL A 231 -9.14 -13.23 7.23
C VAL A 231 -8.40 -14.53 6.95
N PRO A 232 -9.07 -15.70 6.89
CA PRO A 232 -8.40 -16.99 6.92
C PRO A 232 -7.47 -17.19 5.74
N THR A 233 -6.23 -17.58 6.03
CA THR A 233 -5.22 -18.00 5.05
C THR A 233 -5.82 -18.87 3.94
N GLY A 234 -5.73 -18.41 2.69
CA GLY A 234 -6.17 -19.16 1.50
C GLY A 234 -7.56 -18.85 0.97
N ARG A 235 -8.35 -17.97 1.62
CA ARG A 235 -9.72 -17.62 1.19
C ARG A 235 -9.96 -16.12 1.09
N GLU A 236 -10.53 -15.64 -0.02
CA GLU A 236 -11.00 -14.25 -0.11
C GLU A 236 -11.99 -13.91 1.02
N ALA A 237 -11.82 -12.74 1.65
CA ALA A 237 -12.73 -12.26 2.70
C ALA A 237 -14.15 -12.05 2.15
N TYR A 238 -14.22 -11.49 0.95
CA TYR A 238 -15.40 -11.36 0.11
C TYR A 238 -14.98 -11.65 -1.33
N PRO A 239 -15.89 -12.18 -2.17
CA PRO A 239 -15.66 -12.23 -3.60
C PRO A 239 -15.24 -10.86 -4.09
N ARG A 240 -14.22 -10.82 -4.93
CA ARG A 240 -13.86 -9.60 -5.65
C ARG A 240 -15.09 -9.01 -6.36
N ARG A 241 -15.20 -7.69 -6.36
CA ARG A 241 -16.28 -6.99 -7.05
C ARG A 241 -16.28 -7.32 -8.54
N ALA A 242 -17.36 -7.94 -9.03
CA ALA A 242 -17.56 -8.11 -10.46
C ALA A 242 -17.94 -6.77 -11.11
N PRO A 243 -17.73 -6.60 -12.43
CA PRO A 243 -18.04 -5.35 -13.14
C PRO A 243 -19.48 -4.87 -12.89
N TYR A 244 -20.43 -5.81 -12.95
CA TYR A 244 -21.87 -5.56 -12.84
C TYR A 244 -22.41 -5.64 -11.40
N ASP A 245 -21.55 -5.93 -10.42
CA ASP A 245 -21.99 -6.04 -9.04
C ASP A 245 -22.44 -4.66 -8.52
N PRO A 246 -23.65 -4.58 -7.94
CA PRO A 246 -24.03 -3.37 -7.21
C PRO A 246 -23.08 -3.18 -6.02
N PRO A 247 -22.81 -1.94 -5.62
CA PRO A 247 -22.15 -1.66 -4.35
C PRO A 247 -22.93 -2.34 -3.22
N LEU A 248 -22.23 -3.03 -2.32
CA LEU A 248 -22.87 -3.76 -1.23
C LEU A 248 -23.23 -2.83 -0.06
N TRP A 249 -22.61 -1.64 0.00
CA TRP A 249 -22.92 -0.67 1.04
C TRP A 249 -24.29 -0.02 0.82
N ARG A 250 -25.17 -0.22 1.79
CA ARG A 250 -26.48 0.43 1.90
C ARG A 250 -26.46 1.13 3.26
N GLY A 251 -26.10 2.41 3.27
CA GLY A 251 -26.04 3.22 4.49
C GLY A 251 -27.38 3.28 5.22
#